data_AF-A0A4S3KRZ1-F1
#
_entry.id   AF-A0A4S3KRZ1-F1
#
_cell.length_a   1.000
_cell.length_b   1.000
_cell.length_c   1.000
_cell.angle_alpha   90.00
_cell.angle_beta   90.00
_cell.angle_gamma   90.00
#
_symmetry.space_group_name_H-M   'P 1'
#
loop_
_entity.id
_entity.type
_entity.pdbx_description
1 polymer ?
#
loop_
_entity_poly.entity_id
_entity_poly.type
_entity_poly.pdbx_seq_one_letter_code
_entity_poly.pdbx_strand_id
1 'polypeptide(L)'
;MGDHPQARSMRHFTLRAIASRRRVRYYLSAARRARGILLARKRHRWILAGVAFTAMILGLAILPAWATLQREHAALGPRIQLALAMPSLVRDQADMLAQEPVWQQAMVLPGQSLADLFKQQGLSATELQRALDADNGQSGLARIRPGQQFEFLRGAHAELLAMRYERNDAQRVTLQFYGNRVAETVQSLALERRTQVAHGVITDSLFDAGSHAGMSNAMVLELARVFGYDIDFAQDLRVGDSFAVVYDSMYRGGEYLRPGTIIAAEFVNRGRRYTAFRYTQPDGNVAYYSEDGRPLRKSFLRTPVDFTRISSRFSVARLHPVLGRMRAHKGVDYAAPQGTPIYAAGDGVVQFKGWENGYGNFVLIRHNKDVSTAYGHMSRFVSMLRKGERVRQGQVIGYVGMTGLATGPHLHYEFRVDGKQRDPLTVTLPKTVALPGPQLVAFRRSIAPMLAQIEQAHSRDTRLASAK
;
A
#
# COMPACT_ATOMS: atom_id res chain seq x y z
N MET A 1 99.30 -10.34 6.38
CA MET A 1 99.33 -9.03 5.68
C MET A 1 97.90 -8.55 5.60
N GLY A 2 97.46 -7.42 6.12
CA GLY A 2 98.10 -6.23 6.66
C GLY A 2 96.97 -5.19 6.66
N ASP A 3 96.82 -4.48 7.77
CA ASP A 3 95.75 -3.52 8.08
C ASP A 3 95.48 -2.48 6.97
N HIS A 4 94.24 -1.98 6.89
CA HIS A 4 94.03 -0.54 6.73
C HIS A 4 92.65 -0.06 7.25
N PRO A 5 92.61 0.53 8.47
CA PRO A 5 91.40 0.97 9.16
C PRO A 5 91.06 2.44 8.85
N GLN A 6 90.91 2.82 7.58
CA GLN A 6 90.52 4.21 7.21
C GLN A 6 89.25 4.33 6.34
N ALA A 7 88.77 3.26 5.71
CA ALA A 7 87.60 3.34 4.84
C ALA A 7 86.23 3.25 5.56
N ARG A 8 86.21 2.84 6.84
CA ARG A 8 84.97 2.69 7.62
C ARG A 8 84.52 3.96 8.36
N SER A 9 85.38 4.97 8.56
CA SER A 9 85.01 6.17 9.33
C SER A 9 84.36 7.29 8.50
N MET A 10 84.62 7.37 7.18
CA MET A 10 84.06 8.45 6.34
C MET A 10 82.60 8.21 5.88
N ARG A 11 82.14 6.95 5.79
CA ARG A 11 80.73 6.64 5.43
C ARG A 11 79.74 6.96 6.56
N HIS A 12 80.17 6.94 7.82
CA HIS A 12 79.30 7.32 8.95
C HIS A 12 79.18 8.83 9.14
N PHE A 13 80.17 9.62 8.70
CA PHE A 13 80.16 11.07 8.87
C PHE A 13 79.25 11.78 7.86
N THR A 14 79.19 11.31 6.62
CA THR A 14 78.34 11.90 5.56
C THR A 14 76.85 11.61 5.77
N LEU A 15 76.48 10.45 6.32
CA LEU A 15 75.09 10.13 6.68
C LEU A 15 74.57 10.92 7.91
N ARG A 16 75.44 11.25 8.88
CA ARG A 16 75.07 12.09 10.03
C ARG A 16 74.86 13.56 9.65
N ALA A 17 75.60 14.08 8.67
CA ALA A 17 75.46 15.47 8.20
C ALA A 17 74.18 15.73 7.36
N ILE A 18 73.67 14.72 6.64
CA ILE A 18 72.42 14.84 5.86
C ILE A 18 71.19 14.67 6.78
N ALA A 19 71.28 13.82 7.81
CA ALA A 19 70.22 13.65 8.81
C ALA A 19 70.04 14.88 9.71
N SER A 20 71.11 15.60 10.07
CA SER A 20 71.03 16.81 10.89
C SER A 20 70.41 17.99 10.13
N ARG A 21 70.69 18.15 8.83
CA ARG A 21 70.07 19.20 7.99
C ARG A 21 68.58 18.99 7.75
N ARG A 22 68.10 17.73 7.67
CA ARG A 22 66.65 17.43 7.59
C ARG A 22 65.91 17.67 8.91
N ARG A 23 66.52 17.34 10.05
CA ARG A 23 65.91 17.62 11.37
C ARG A 23 65.81 19.11 11.66
N VAL A 24 66.82 19.91 11.34
CA VAL A 24 66.79 21.38 11.56
C VAL A 24 65.71 22.07 10.72
N ARG A 25 65.50 21.65 9.45
CA ARG A 25 64.38 22.18 8.63
C ARG A 25 63.01 21.73 9.15
N TYR A 26 62.88 20.52 9.68
CA TYR A 26 61.64 20.03 10.28
C TYR A 26 61.28 20.86 11.54
N TYR A 27 62.22 21.08 12.46
CA TYR A 27 61.96 21.88 13.65
C TYR A 27 61.71 23.38 13.35
N LEU A 28 62.41 23.98 12.37
CA LEU A 28 62.15 25.37 11.96
C LEU A 28 60.80 25.56 11.26
N SER A 29 60.34 24.57 10.47
CA SER A 29 59.01 24.62 9.85
C SER A 29 57.88 24.32 10.84
N ALA A 30 58.11 23.45 11.82
CA ALA A 30 57.18 23.19 12.93
C ALA A 30 57.04 24.43 13.84
N ALA A 31 58.13 25.14 14.15
CA ALA A 31 58.11 26.35 14.96
C ALA A 31 57.37 27.52 14.28
N ARG A 32 57.48 27.66 12.95
CA ARG A 32 56.70 28.66 12.18
C ARG A 32 55.20 28.29 12.11
N ARG A 33 54.84 27.01 11.95
CA ARG A 33 53.42 26.58 12.00
C ARG A 33 52.82 26.71 13.40
N ALA A 34 53.57 26.38 14.45
CA ALA A 34 53.11 26.52 15.83
C ALA A 34 52.87 27.99 16.23
N ARG A 35 53.73 28.93 15.80
CA ARG A 35 53.50 30.38 16.01
C ARG A 35 52.27 30.89 15.24
N GLY A 36 52.01 30.41 14.01
CA GLY A 36 50.81 30.77 13.26
C GLY A 36 49.50 30.29 13.91
N ILE A 37 49.48 29.06 14.44
CA ILE A 37 48.31 28.46 15.09
C ILE A 37 48.02 29.12 16.46
N LEU A 38 49.05 29.47 17.23
CA LEU A 38 48.88 30.20 18.51
C LEU A 38 48.38 31.64 18.32
N LEU A 39 48.81 32.33 17.26
CA LEU A 39 48.31 33.68 16.93
C LEU A 39 46.87 33.65 16.37
N ALA A 40 46.50 32.63 15.58
CA ALA A 40 45.14 32.45 15.07
C ALA A 40 44.11 32.13 16.19
N ARG A 41 44.49 31.29 17.16
CA ARG A 41 43.64 30.98 18.33
C ARG A 41 43.38 32.19 19.24
N LYS A 42 44.34 33.11 19.38
CA LYS A 42 44.12 34.36 20.13
C LYS A 42 43.15 35.30 19.41
N ARG A 43 43.23 35.45 18.08
CA ARG A 43 42.35 36.34 17.31
C ARG A 43 40.88 35.88 17.29
N HIS A 44 40.60 34.58 17.19
CA HIS A 44 39.23 34.07 17.25
C HIS A 44 38.55 34.27 18.61
N ARG A 45 39.31 34.22 19.72
CA ARG A 45 38.75 34.49 21.05
C ARG A 45 38.29 35.95 21.22
N TRP A 46 39.03 36.90 20.65
CA TRP A 46 38.63 38.31 20.66
C TRP A 46 37.44 38.61 19.73
N ILE A 47 37.33 37.92 18.59
CA ILE A 47 36.16 38.04 17.72
C ILE A 47 34.91 37.47 18.39
N LEU A 48 34.99 36.28 19.00
CA LEU A 48 33.87 35.69 19.73
C LEU A 48 33.47 36.53 20.95
N ALA A 49 34.45 37.07 21.68
CA ALA A 49 34.17 38.00 22.79
C ALA A 49 33.50 39.29 22.30
N GLY A 50 33.93 39.83 21.15
CA GLY A 50 33.30 41.00 20.53
C GLY A 50 31.86 40.74 20.12
N VAL A 51 31.56 39.60 19.49
CA VAL A 51 30.20 39.20 19.10
C VAL A 51 29.30 38.97 20.32
N ALA A 52 29.82 38.35 21.39
CA ALA A 52 29.07 38.18 22.63
C ALA A 52 28.76 39.53 23.30
N PHE A 53 29.73 40.46 23.29
CA PHE A 53 29.56 41.78 23.87
C PHE A 53 28.56 42.64 23.07
N THR A 54 28.60 42.60 21.74
CA THR A 54 27.61 43.30 20.90
C THR A 54 26.22 42.69 21.04
N ALA A 55 26.09 41.36 21.12
CA ALA A 55 24.81 40.70 21.39
C ALA A 55 24.24 41.09 22.76
N MET A 56 25.09 41.22 23.78
CA MET A 56 24.68 41.65 25.11
C MET A 56 24.21 43.12 25.13
N ILE A 57 24.91 44.02 24.43
CA ILE A 57 24.48 45.42 24.29
C ILE A 57 23.17 45.52 23.51
N LEU A 58 23.02 44.76 22.43
CA LEU A 58 21.79 44.73 21.64
C LEU A 58 20.62 44.23 22.47
N GLY A 59 20.83 43.16 23.27
CA GLY A 59 19.84 42.67 24.22
C GLY A 59 19.47 43.73 25.27
N LEU A 60 20.44 44.43 25.83
CA LEU A 60 20.20 45.48 26.83
C LEU A 60 19.47 46.71 26.26
N ALA A 61 19.60 46.98 24.97
CA ALA A 61 18.88 48.06 24.28
C ALA A 61 17.45 47.64 23.87
N ILE A 62 17.25 46.38 23.47
CA ILE A 62 15.95 45.88 22.98
C ILE A 62 15.02 45.54 24.15
N LEU A 63 15.54 45.00 25.26
CA LEU A 63 14.72 44.57 26.42
C LEU A 63 13.89 45.71 27.06
N PRO A 64 14.42 46.92 27.29
CA PRO A 64 13.63 48.04 27.82
C PRO A 64 12.55 48.51 26.84
N ALA A 65 12.85 48.54 25.54
CA ALA A 65 11.91 48.96 24.49
C ALA A 65 10.74 47.97 24.34
N TRP A 66 11.01 46.67 24.45
CA TRP A 66 9.96 45.64 24.51
C TRP A 66 9.11 45.76 25.79
N ALA A 67 9.75 46.04 26.94
CA ALA A 67 9.04 46.20 28.20
C ALA A 67 8.14 47.45 28.24
N THR A 68 8.47 48.51 27.50
CA THR A 68 7.61 49.70 27.35
C THR A 68 6.45 49.46 26.38
N LEU A 69 6.67 48.75 25.28
CA LEU A 69 5.60 48.36 24.33
C LEU A 69 4.55 47.45 24.98
N GLN A 70 4.95 46.50 25.81
CA GLN A 70 4.01 45.68 26.59
C GLN A 70 3.23 46.48 27.64
N ARG A 71 3.80 47.57 28.15
CA ARG A 71 3.14 48.43 29.14
C ARG A 71 2.06 49.31 28.52
N GLU A 72 2.25 49.79 27.29
CA GLU A 72 1.23 50.55 26.57
C GLU A 72 -0.02 49.71 26.21
N HIS A 73 0.15 48.42 25.90
CA HIS A 73 -0.98 47.50 25.67
C HIS A 73 -1.70 47.05 26.96
N ALA A 74 -1.12 47.29 28.14
CA ALA A 74 -1.70 46.91 29.42
C ALA A 74 -2.61 47.98 30.04
N ALA A 75 -2.57 49.23 29.54
CA ALA A 75 -3.46 50.30 29.96
C ALA A 75 -4.81 50.21 29.21
N LEU A 76 -5.52 49.10 29.39
CA LEU A 76 -6.96 49.08 29.16
C LEU A 76 -7.58 50.08 30.15
N GLY A 77 -8.32 51.06 29.64
CA GLY A 77 -9.06 52.06 30.44
C GLY A 77 -9.95 51.42 31.52
N PRO A 78 -10.61 52.22 32.37
CA PRO A 78 -11.36 51.73 33.52
C PRO A 78 -12.27 50.56 33.11
N ARG A 79 -11.86 49.34 33.50
CA ARG A 79 -12.65 48.13 33.25
C ARG A 79 -13.89 48.25 34.11
N ILE A 80 -14.98 48.68 33.50
CA ILE A 80 -16.31 48.54 34.08
C ILE A 80 -16.54 47.03 34.20
N GLN A 81 -16.32 46.50 35.40
CA GLN A 81 -16.75 45.15 35.74
C GLN A 81 -18.27 45.20 35.85
N LEU A 82 -18.94 45.01 34.72
CA LEU A 82 -20.35 44.69 34.73
C LEU A 82 -20.45 43.27 35.31
N ALA A 83 -20.79 43.18 36.59
CA ALA A 83 -21.20 41.91 37.19
C ALA A 83 -22.48 41.48 36.46
N LEU A 84 -22.33 40.73 35.38
CA LEU A 84 -23.43 39.99 34.78
C LEU A 84 -23.91 39.05 35.88
N ALA A 85 -25.05 39.36 36.47
CA ALA A 85 -25.74 38.41 37.33
C ALA A 85 -25.93 37.16 36.47
N MET A 86 -25.24 36.08 36.83
CA MET A 86 -25.50 34.77 36.27
C MET A 86 -27.01 34.55 36.42
N PRO A 87 -27.75 34.25 35.33
CA PRO A 87 -29.13 33.84 35.48
C PRO A 87 -29.13 32.74 36.52
N SER A 88 -29.88 32.92 37.60
CA SER A 88 -30.11 31.84 38.53
C SER A 88 -30.80 30.75 37.71
N LEU A 89 -30.06 29.68 37.40
CA LEU A 89 -30.67 28.46 36.89
C LEU A 89 -31.62 28.03 38.00
N VAL A 90 -32.89 28.37 37.81
CA VAL A 90 -33.98 27.81 38.60
C VAL A 90 -33.75 26.31 38.55
N ARG A 91 -33.68 25.66 39.70
CA ARG A 91 -33.29 24.24 39.83
C ARG A 91 -34.10 23.33 38.89
N ASP A 92 -35.35 23.72 38.61
CA ASP A 92 -36.22 23.09 37.62
C ASP A 92 -35.68 23.10 36.17
N GLN A 93 -34.97 24.14 35.73
CA GLN A 93 -34.34 24.15 34.40
C GLN A 93 -33.08 23.28 34.33
N ALA A 94 -32.34 23.15 35.44
CA ALA A 94 -31.20 22.24 35.53
C ALA A 94 -31.64 20.77 35.55
N ASP A 95 -32.74 20.46 36.24
CA ASP A 95 -33.34 19.12 36.26
C ASP A 95 -34.00 18.77 34.90
N MET A 96 -34.55 19.76 34.19
CA MET A 96 -35.12 19.58 32.85
C MET A 96 -34.05 19.39 31.76
N LEU A 97 -32.88 20.04 31.87
CA LEU A 97 -31.71 19.80 31.00
C LEU A 97 -30.98 18.49 31.33
N ALA A 98 -31.13 17.97 32.56
CA ALA A 98 -30.53 16.70 32.99
C ALA A 98 -31.25 15.45 32.44
N GLN A 99 -32.41 15.61 31.78
CA GLN A 99 -33.19 14.52 31.19
C GLN A 99 -33.08 14.43 29.65
N GLU A 100 -32.10 15.09 29.03
CA GLU A 100 -31.88 14.84 27.60
C GLU A 100 -31.35 13.41 27.40
N PRO A 101 -31.97 12.61 26.52
CA PRO A 101 -31.51 11.25 26.25
C PRO A 101 -30.07 11.30 25.72
N VAL A 102 -29.19 10.51 26.33
CA VAL A 102 -27.75 10.52 26.02
C VAL A 102 -27.45 9.46 24.95
N TRP A 103 -26.69 9.86 23.94
CA TRP A 103 -26.18 8.93 22.92
C TRP A 103 -25.14 7.99 23.53
N GLN A 104 -25.38 6.69 23.39
CA GLN A 104 -24.46 5.64 23.80
C GLN A 104 -23.75 5.07 22.58
N GLN A 105 -22.42 5.13 22.59
CA GLN A 105 -21.59 4.60 21.52
C GLN A 105 -21.23 3.14 21.81
N ALA A 106 -21.31 2.29 20.79
CA ALA A 106 -20.89 0.90 20.83
C ALA A 106 -20.02 0.57 19.61
N MET A 107 -18.88 -0.08 19.86
CA MET A 107 -17.96 -0.52 18.82
C MET A 107 -18.11 -2.02 18.57
N VAL A 108 -18.14 -2.44 17.31
CA VAL A 108 -18.19 -3.85 16.92
C VAL A 108 -16.85 -4.52 17.23
N LEU A 109 -16.86 -5.57 18.05
CA LEU A 109 -15.69 -6.41 18.31
C LEU A 109 -15.53 -7.54 17.27
N PRO A 110 -14.33 -8.13 17.10
CA PRO A 110 -14.12 -9.29 16.24
C PRO A 110 -15.07 -10.45 16.60
N GLY A 111 -15.83 -10.93 15.60
CA GLY A 111 -16.78 -12.04 15.77
C GLY A 111 -18.13 -11.65 16.39
N GLN A 112 -18.33 -10.39 16.78
CA GLN A 112 -19.58 -9.90 17.34
C GLN A 112 -20.63 -9.64 16.25
N SER A 113 -21.88 -10.00 16.51
CA SER A 113 -23.02 -9.69 15.64
C SER A 113 -23.74 -8.40 16.05
N LEU A 114 -24.59 -7.85 15.17
CA LEU A 114 -25.42 -6.69 15.51
C LEU A 114 -26.44 -7.05 16.60
N ALA A 115 -26.90 -8.30 16.64
CA ALA A 115 -27.76 -8.81 17.70
C ALA A 115 -27.06 -8.79 19.07
N ASP A 116 -25.77 -9.14 19.12
CA ASP A 116 -24.98 -9.07 20.35
C ASP A 116 -24.83 -7.62 20.82
N LEU A 117 -24.63 -6.67 19.90
CA LEU A 117 -24.57 -5.24 20.22
C LEU A 117 -25.89 -4.73 20.79
N PHE A 118 -27.02 -5.03 20.13
CA PHE A 118 -28.34 -4.64 20.63
C PHE A 118 -28.59 -5.22 22.03
N LYS A 119 -28.30 -6.51 22.22
CA LYS A 119 -28.42 -7.17 23.53
C LYS A 119 -27.54 -6.52 24.60
N GLN A 120 -26.30 -6.14 24.26
CA GLN A 120 -25.39 -5.44 25.17
C GLN A 120 -25.91 -4.04 25.55
N GLN A 121 -26.62 -3.37 24.65
CA GLN A 121 -27.30 -2.10 24.91
C GLN A 121 -28.67 -2.28 25.62
N GLY A 122 -29.04 -3.51 25.99
CA GLY A 122 -30.33 -3.82 26.61
C GLY A 122 -31.52 -3.75 25.67
N LEU A 123 -31.28 -3.74 24.35
CA LEU A 123 -32.30 -3.66 23.32
C LEU A 123 -32.78 -5.06 22.90
N SER A 124 -34.05 -5.15 22.55
CA SER A 124 -34.75 -6.38 22.17
C SER A 124 -34.47 -6.80 20.73
N ALA A 125 -34.70 -8.09 20.42
CA ALA A 125 -34.66 -8.59 19.05
C ALA A 125 -35.70 -7.91 18.13
N THR A 126 -36.82 -7.45 18.69
CA THR A 126 -37.86 -6.70 17.96
C THR A 126 -37.36 -5.33 17.52
N GLU A 127 -36.59 -4.63 18.36
CA GLU A 127 -35.93 -3.36 18.00
C GLU A 127 -34.89 -3.56 16.90
N LEU A 128 -34.11 -4.64 16.98
CA LEU A 128 -33.17 -5.00 15.92
C LEU A 128 -33.90 -5.24 14.59
N GLN A 129 -34.99 -6.02 14.60
CA GLN A 129 -35.74 -6.30 13.39
C GLN A 129 -36.29 -5.02 12.77
N ARG A 130 -36.87 -4.11 13.58
CA ARG A 130 -37.34 -2.81 13.10
C ARG A 130 -36.23 -1.97 12.46
N ALA A 131 -35.03 -1.99 13.02
CA ALA A 131 -33.88 -1.29 12.44
C ALA A 131 -33.45 -1.91 11.10
N LEU A 132 -33.41 -3.23 11.01
CA LEU A 132 -33.07 -3.96 9.77
C LEU A 132 -34.11 -3.73 8.66
N ASP A 133 -35.40 -3.73 9.00
CA ASP A 133 -36.48 -3.45 8.07
C ASP A 133 -36.40 -2.02 7.53
N ALA A 134 -36.06 -1.05 8.39
CA ALA A 134 -35.91 0.35 8.01
C ALA A 134 -34.71 0.61 7.08
N ASP A 135 -33.60 -0.13 7.21
CA ASP A 135 -32.46 -0.04 6.28
C ASP A 135 -32.82 -0.59 4.89
N ASN A 136 -33.99 -1.22 4.72
CA ASN A 136 -34.51 -1.76 3.44
C ASN A 136 -33.49 -2.68 2.73
N GLY A 137 -32.68 -3.43 3.48
CA GLY A 137 -31.63 -4.29 2.93
C GLY A 137 -30.45 -3.54 2.29
N GLN A 138 -30.35 -2.22 2.48
CA GLN A 138 -29.10 -1.50 2.22
C GLN A 138 -28.00 -2.14 3.09
N SER A 139 -26.77 -2.21 2.60
CA SER A 139 -25.74 -3.08 3.20
C SER A 139 -25.21 -2.60 4.56
N GLY A 140 -25.75 -1.50 5.10
CA GLY A 140 -25.20 -0.80 6.26
C GLY A 140 -25.34 -1.61 7.56
N LEU A 141 -26.50 -2.22 7.78
CA LEU A 141 -26.75 -3.04 8.98
C LEU A 141 -26.55 -4.55 8.75
N ALA A 142 -26.64 -5.02 7.50
CA ALA A 142 -26.52 -6.44 7.16
C ALA A 142 -25.08 -6.97 7.15
N ARG A 143 -24.07 -6.09 7.00
CA ARG A 143 -22.65 -6.48 6.90
C ARG A 143 -21.78 -5.61 7.80
N ILE A 144 -21.85 -5.87 9.09
CA ILE A 144 -21.01 -5.17 10.06
C ILE A 144 -19.56 -5.67 10.02
N ARG A 145 -18.62 -4.79 10.37
CA ARG A 145 -17.18 -5.07 10.42
C ARG A 145 -16.62 -4.71 11.80
N PRO A 146 -15.62 -5.45 12.30
CA PRO A 146 -14.93 -5.07 13.52
C PRO A 146 -14.39 -3.63 13.43
N GLY A 147 -14.53 -2.87 14.51
CA GLY A 147 -14.14 -1.46 14.59
C GLY A 147 -15.21 -0.47 14.11
N GLN A 148 -16.31 -0.92 13.50
CA GLN A 148 -17.44 -0.03 13.20
C GLN A 148 -18.09 0.49 14.48
N GLN A 149 -18.54 1.74 14.44
CA GLN A 149 -19.22 2.40 15.55
C GLN A 149 -20.71 2.59 15.25
N PHE A 150 -21.50 2.30 16.26
CA PHE A 150 -22.94 2.52 16.31
C PHE A 150 -23.27 3.42 17.49
N GLU A 151 -24.24 4.30 17.31
CA GLU A 151 -24.72 5.14 18.40
C GLU A 151 -26.20 4.90 18.62
N PHE A 152 -26.59 4.76 19.88
CA PHE A 152 -27.95 4.46 20.29
C PHE A 152 -28.45 5.55 21.23
N LEU A 153 -29.60 6.12 20.91
CA LEU A 153 -30.32 7.03 21.76
C LEU A 153 -31.44 6.23 22.44
N ARG A 154 -31.36 6.09 23.76
CA ARG A 154 -32.35 5.35 24.55
C ARG A 154 -33.23 6.30 25.35
N GLY A 155 -34.49 5.95 25.48
CA GLY A 155 -35.45 6.65 26.33
C GLY A 155 -35.43 6.18 27.79
N ALA A 156 -36.29 6.75 28.60
CA ALA A 156 -36.34 6.51 30.04
C ALA A 156 -36.73 5.07 30.42
N HIS A 157 -37.37 4.33 29.51
CA HIS A 157 -37.80 2.94 29.70
C HIS A 157 -36.92 1.94 28.91
N ALA A 158 -35.69 2.35 28.57
CA ALA A 158 -34.73 1.57 27.78
C ALA A 158 -35.19 1.24 26.34
N GLU A 159 -36.18 1.94 25.83
CA GLU A 159 -36.61 1.86 24.44
C GLU A 159 -35.63 2.57 23.50
N LEU A 160 -35.43 2.01 22.31
CA LEU A 160 -34.64 2.64 21.25
C LEU A 160 -35.41 3.82 20.62
N LEU A 161 -34.97 5.05 20.89
CA LEU A 161 -35.53 6.27 20.29
C LEU A 161 -34.88 6.61 18.96
N ALA A 162 -33.55 6.46 18.87
CA ALA A 162 -32.82 6.66 17.63
C ALA A 162 -31.55 5.81 17.57
N MET A 163 -31.11 5.52 16.34
CA MET A 163 -29.87 4.82 16.06
C MET A 163 -29.11 5.56 14.97
N ARG A 164 -27.81 5.73 15.15
CA ARG A 164 -26.92 6.38 14.18
C ARG A 164 -25.78 5.46 13.79
N TYR A 165 -25.50 5.38 12.50
CA TYR A 165 -24.43 4.54 11.96
C TYR A 165 -23.90 5.07 10.63
N GLU A 166 -22.73 4.61 10.23
CA GLU A 166 -22.14 4.95 8.94
C GLU A 166 -22.46 3.84 7.93
N ARG A 167 -23.33 4.15 6.96
CA ARG A 167 -23.67 3.22 5.87
C ARG A 167 -22.48 3.00 4.94
N ASN A 168 -21.71 4.06 4.71
CA ASN A 168 -20.43 4.05 4.01
C ASN A 168 -19.62 5.30 4.42
N ASP A 169 -18.43 5.44 3.86
CA ASP A 169 -17.52 6.55 4.16
C ASP A 169 -18.15 7.95 3.99
N ALA A 170 -19.07 8.08 3.05
CA ALA A 170 -19.71 9.34 2.64
C ALA A 170 -21.12 9.52 3.20
N GLN A 171 -21.67 8.56 3.96
CA GLN A 171 -23.07 8.60 4.40
C GLN A 171 -23.21 8.12 5.85
N ARG A 172 -23.74 9.01 6.68
CA ARG A 172 -24.21 8.68 8.03
C ARG A 172 -25.73 8.62 8.02
N VAL A 173 -26.27 7.55 8.54
CA VAL A 173 -27.71 7.32 8.63
C VAL A 173 -28.13 7.50 10.07
N THR A 174 -29.22 8.24 10.29
CA THR A 174 -29.92 8.33 11.56
C THR A 174 -31.32 7.75 11.37
N LEU A 175 -31.63 6.70 12.11
CA LEU A 175 -32.95 6.11 12.20
C LEU A 175 -33.61 6.66 13.47
N GLN A 176 -34.79 7.27 13.33
CA GLN A 176 -35.60 7.74 14.45
C GLN A 176 -36.85 6.88 14.55
N PHE A 177 -37.14 6.37 15.75
CA PHE A 177 -38.23 5.43 15.99
C PHE A 177 -39.41 6.13 16.67
N TYR A 178 -40.58 6.10 16.03
CA TYR A 178 -41.83 6.68 16.51
C TYR A 178 -42.90 5.60 16.61
N GLY A 179 -42.93 4.88 17.73
CA GLY A 179 -43.79 3.70 17.88
C GLY A 179 -43.49 2.66 16.80
N ASN A 180 -44.41 2.46 15.85
CA ASN A 180 -44.24 1.52 14.73
C ASN A 180 -43.64 2.14 13.45
N ARG A 181 -43.40 3.45 13.41
CA ARG A 181 -42.79 4.11 12.25
C ARG A 181 -41.31 4.36 12.49
N VAL A 182 -40.50 4.21 11.44
CA VAL A 182 -39.08 4.57 11.47
C VAL A 182 -38.84 5.64 10.40
N ALA A 183 -38.31 6.79 10.81
CA ALA A 183 -37.88 7.84 9.89
C ALA A 183 -36.37 7.72 9.65
N GLU A 184 -35.97 7.65 8.39
CA GLU A 184 -34.56 7.63 8.00
C GLU A 184 -34.11 9.03 7.57
N THR A 185 -33.00 9.50 8.14
CA THR A 185 -32.29 10.69 7.67
C THR A 185 -30.88 10.31 7.25
N VAL A 186 -30.52 10.61 6.00
CA VAL A 186 -29.17 10.37 5.45
C VAL A 186 -28.41 11.69 5.41
N GLN A 187 -27.33 11.76 6.18
CA GLN A 187 -26.38 12.87 6.15
C GLN A 187 -25.19 12.51 5.25
N SER A 188 -24.95 13.34 4.24
CA SER A 188 -23.76 13.26 3.40
C SER A 188 -22.54 13.78 4.16
N LEU A 189 -21.50 12.95 4.26
CA LEU A 189 -20.21 13.30 4.83
C LEU A 189 -19.24 13.67 3.70
N ALA A 190 -18.64 14.87 3.80
CA ALA A 190 -17.68 15.32 2.80
C ALA A 190 -16.37 14.52 2.93
N LEU A 191 -16.04 13.80 1.86
CA LEU A 191 -14.77 13.10 1.72
C LEU A 191 -13.79 13.99 0.96
N GLU A 192 -12.60 14.14 1.53
CA GLU A 192 -11.49 14.81 0.89
C GLU A 192 -10.53 13.77 0.34
N ARG A 193 -10.15 13.92 -0.93
CA ARG A 193 -9.15 13.09 -1.58
C ARG A 193 -7.84 13.86 -1.64
N ARG A 194 -6.78 13.28 -1.07
CA ARG A 194 -5.43 13.85 -1.14
C ARG A 194 -4.51 12.91 -1.90
N THR A 195 -3.87 13.42 -2.94
CA THR A 195 -2.85 12.69 -3.67
C THR A 195 -1.56 12.70 -2.87
N GLN A 196 -0.99 11.52 -2.66
CA GLN A 196 0.24 11.26 -1.94
C GLN A 196 1.27 10.68 -2.90
N VAL A 197 2.54 10.93 -2.62
CA VAL A 197 3.67 10.35 -3.35
C VAL A 197 4.58 9.66 -2.34
N ALA A 198 4.83 8.38 -2.55
CA ALA A 198 5.75 7.57 -1.75
C ALA A 198 6.85 7.02 -2.65
N HIS A 199 8.07 6.93 -2.12
CA HIS A 199 9.20 6.28 -2.76
C HIS A 199 9.98 5.50 -1.71
N GLY A 200 10.52 4.35 -2.11
CA GLY A 200 11.30 3.50 -1.23
C GLY A 200 12.27 2.61 -1.99
N VAL A 201 13.34 2.23 -1.29
CA VAL A 201 14.31 1.23 -1.74
C VAL A 201 14.19 0.02 -0.83
N ILE A 202 14.17 -1.17 -1.41
CA ILE A 202 14.07 -2.44 -0.70
C ILE A 202 15.41 -2.72 0.00
N THR A 203 15.38 -2.73 1.33
CA THR A 203 16.52 -3.12 2.19
C THR A 203 16.31 -4.49 2.82
N ASP A 204 15.07 -4.82 3.18
CA ASP A 204 14.68 -6.10 3.77
C ASP A 204 13.45 -6.69 3.06
N SER A 205 12.31 -5.99 3.13
CA SER A 205 11.08 -6.41 2.47
C SER A 205 10.31 -5.25 1.84
N LEU A 206 9.37 -5.57 0.94
CA LEU A 206 8.49 -4.58 0.34
C LEU A 206 7.59 -3.87 1.37
N PHE A 207 7.16 -4.58 2.41
CA PHE A 207 6.36 -3.99 3.50
C PHE A 207 7.19 -3.04 4.35
N ASP A 208 8.42 -3.41 4.67
CA ASP A 208 9.33 -2.56 5.43
C ASP A 208 9.63 -1.25 4.67
N ALA A 209 10.03 -1.36 3.41
CA ALA A 209 10.28 -0.19 2.56
C ALA A 209 9.01 0.66 2.36
N GLY A 210 7.85 0.02 2.19
CA GLY A 210 6.54 0.69 2.10
C GLY A 210 6.18 1.48 3.36
N SER A 211 6.37 0.89 4.54
CA SER A 211 6.10 1.55 5.81
C SER A 211 7.04 2.74 6.04
N HIS A 212 8.33 2.60 5.72
CA HIS A 212 9.29 3.71 5.79
C HIS A 212 8.94 4.85 4.82
N ALA A 213 8.35 4.52 3.68
CA ALA A 213 7.83 5.47 2.70
C ALA A 213 6.45 6.08 3.08
N GLY A 214 5.92 5.76 4.27
CA GLY A 214 4.63 6.26 4.75
C GLY A 214 3.39 5.61 4.12
N MET A 215 3.55 4.47 3.44
CA MET A 215 2.44 3.71 2.88
C MET A 215 1.83 2.78 3.93
N SER A 216 0.51 2.61 3.89
CA SER A 216 -0.17 1.58 4.67
C SER A 216 0.07 0.18 4.07
N ASN A 217 0.02 -0.87 4.90
CA ASN A 217 0.14 -2.27 4.44
C ASN A 217 -0.86 -2.61 3.33
N ALA A 218 -2.08 -2.04 3.38
CA ALA A 218 -3.09 -2.23 2.35
C ALA A 218 -2.69 -1.64 1.00
N MET A 219 -2.00 -0.48 1.00
CA MET A 219 -1.47 0.16 -0.20
C MET A 219 -0.24 -0.57 -0.73
N VAL A 220 0.61 -1.11 0.14
CA VAL A 220 1.73 -1.99 -0.26
C VAL A 220 1.22 -3.25 -0.96
N LEU A 221 0.18 -3.89 -0.41
CA LEU A 221 -0.50 -5.01 -1.06
C LEU A 221 -1.12 -4.62 -2.40
N GLU A 222 -1.67 -3.41 -2.52
CA GLU A 222 -2.17 -2.90 -3.80
C GLU A 222 -1.07 -2.75 -4.84
N LEU A 223 0.08 -2.18 -4.45
CA LEU A 223 1.26 -2.07 -5.30
C LEU A 223 1.72 -3.43 -5.81
N ALA A 224 1.82 -4.41 -4.90
CA ALA A 224 2.17 -5.78 -5.25
C ALA A 224 1.15 -6.40 -6.22
N ARG A 225 -0.15 -6.15 -6.05
CA ARG A 225 -1.19 -6.61 -6.99
C ARG A 225 -1.09 -5.99 -8.37
N VAL A 226 -0.72 -4.70 -8.46
CA VAL A 226 -0.59 -3.99 -9.75
C VAL A 226 0.54 -4.59 -10.58
N PHE A 227 1.69 -4.86 -9.96
CA PHE A 227 2.87 -5.40 -10.64
C PHE A 227 2.99 -6.93 -10.61
N GLY A 228 2.12 -7.63 -9.88
CA GLY A 228 2.17 -9.09 -9.73
C GLY A 228 2.01 -9.88 -11.03
N TYR A 229 1.59 -9.24 -12.12
CA TYR A 229 1.59 -9.83 -13.46
C TYR A 229 2.99 -9.94 -14.07
N ASP A 230 3.90 -9.04 -13.71
CA ASP A 230 5.22 -8.88 -14.29
C ASP A 230 6.37 -9.22 -13.35
N ILE A 231 6.13 -9.16 -12.04
CA ILE A 231 7.12 -9.40 -10.99
C ILE A 231 6.55 -10.44 -10.02
N ASP A 232 7.26 -11.54 -9.81
CA ASP A 232 6.95 -12.46 -8.71
C ASP A 232 7.59 -11.92 -7.42
N PHE A 233 6.85 -11.17 -6.62
CA PHE A 233 7.39 -10.55 -5.40
C PHE A 233 7.95 -11.56 -4.38
N ALA A 234 7.55 -12.84 -4.44
CA ALA A 234 8.07 -13.87 -3.54
C ALA A 234 9.45 -14.38 -3.98
N GLN A 235 9.73 -14.42 -5.28
CA GLN A 235 10.97 -15.00 -5.83
C GLN A 235 11.93 -13.95 -6.39
N ASP A 236 11.41 -12.82 -6.87
CA ASP A 236 12.16 -11.87 -7.68
C ASP A 236 12.73 -10.68 -6.93
N LEU A 237 12.14 -10.33 -5.78
CA LEU A 237 12.52 -9.16 -4.99
C LEU A 237 13.95 -9.26 -4.46
N ARG A 238 14.75 -8.20 -4.60
CA ARG A 238 16.13 -8.11 -4.13
C ARG A 238 16.38 -6.80 -3.39
N VAL A 239 17.38 -6.82 -2.50
CA VAL A 239 17.91 -5.60 -1.90
C VAL A 239 18.43 -4.67 -2.99
N GLY A 240 18.05 -3.40 -2.92
CA GLY A 240 18.36 -2.38 -3.92
C GLY A 240 17.30 -2.19 -5.02
N ASP A 241 16.30 -3.08 -5.11
CA ASP A 241 15.10 -2.79 -5.89
C ASP A 241 14.41 -1.54 -5.32
N SER A 242 13.65 -0.80 -6.14
CA SER A 242 13.00 0.43 -5.70
C SER A 242 11.62 0.62 -6.30
N PHE A 243 10.83 1.50 -5.69
CA PHE A 243 9.52 1.86 -6.18
C PHE A 243 9.22 3.34 -5.96
N ALA A 244 8.35 3.90 -6.80
CA ALA A 244 7.69 5.18 -6.60
C ALA A 244 6.19 5.00 -6.86
N VAL A 245 5.33 5.56 -6.01
CA VAL A 245 3.88 5.41 -6.12
C VAL A 245 3.20 6.75 -5.90
N VAL A 246 2.34 7.12 -6.83
CA VAL A 246 1.37 8.20 -6.71
C VAL A 246 0.00 7.58 -6.44
N TYR A 247 -0.58 7.88 -5.28
CA TYR A 247 -1.84 7.26 -4.86
C TYR A 247 -2.73 8.26 -4.14
N ASP A 248 -4.03 8.01 -4.16
CA ASP A 248 -4.98 8.77 -3.38
C ASP A 248 -5.09 8.23 -1.95
N SER A 249 -5.32 9.12 -1.00
CA SER A 249 -5.76 8.82 0.36
C SER A 249 -7.06 9.56 0.65
N MET A 250 -7.99 8.87 1.30
CA MET A 250 -9.29 9.43 1.66
C MET A 250 -9.24 9.98 3.08
N TYR A 251 -9.70 11.21 3.23
CA TYR A 251 -9.81 11.93 4.50
C TYR A 251 -11.25 12.34 4.74
N ARG A 252 -11.62 12.48 6.01
CA ARG A 252 -12.93 12.99 6.44
C ARG A 252 -12.72 13.90 7.64
N GLY A 253 -13.18 15.14 7.55
CA GLY A 253 -12.97 16.12 8.62
C GLY A 253 -11.50 16.39 8.93
N GLY A 254 -10.60 16.23 7.95
CA GLY A 254 -9.16 16.38 8.13
C GLY A 254 -8.43 15.14 8.65
N GLU A 255 -9.15 14.13 9.13
CA GLU A 255 -8.57 12.87 9.60
C GLU A 255 -8.44 11.85 8.46
N TYR A 256 -7.36 11.06 8.51
CA TYR A 256 -7.15 9.98 7.56
C TYR A 256 -8.20 8.88 7.78
N LEU A 257 -8.96 8.55 6.73
CA LEU A 257 -9.97 7.52 6.80
C LEU A 257 -9.42 6.18 6.34
N ARG A 258 -8.85 6.13 5.12
CA ARG A 258 -8.36 4.90 4.50
C ARG A 258 -7.54 5.17 3.23
N PRO A 259 -6.80 4.18 2.72
CA PRO A 259 -6.20 4.29 1.39
C PRO A 259 -7.29 4.48 0.32
N GLY A 260 -6.96 5.30 -0.68
CA GLY A 260 -7.69 5.44 -1.93
C GLY A 260 -7.24 4.38 -2.93
N THR A 261 -6.74 4.82 -4.09
CA THR A 261 -6.27 3.92 -5.17
C THR A 261 -4.93 4.39 -5.70
N ILE A 262 -4.13 3.47 -6.21
CA ILE A 262 -2.91 3.83 -6.97
C ILE A 262 -3.32 4.53 -8.28
N ILE A 263 -2.79 5.73 -8.51
CA ILE A 263 -2.98 6.47 -9.76
C ILE A 263 -1.85 6.13 -10.73
N ALA A 264 -0.61 6.15 -10.24
CA ALA A 264 0.55 5.76 -11.00
C ALA A 264 1.59 5.10 -10.10
N ALA A 265 2.37 4.19 -10.65
CA ALA A 265 3.48 3.58 -9.95
C ALA A 265 4.61 3.22 -10.90
N GLU A 266 5.81 3.18 -10.35
CA GLU A 266 7.02 2.66 -10.96
C GLU A 266 7.64 1.65 -10.00
N PHE A 267 8.18 0.56 -10.56
CA PHE A 267 8.97 -0.42 -9.83
C PHE A 267 10.23 -0.75 -10.64
N VAL A 268 11.39 -0.69 -10.00
CA VAL A 268 12.66 -1.13 -10.57
C VAL A 268 13.05 -2.44 -9.90
N ASN A 269 12.93 -3.55 -10.63
CA ASN A 269 13.33 -4.88 -10.16
C ASN A 269 14.51 -5.37 -10.97
N ARG A 270 15.64 -5.66 -10.30
CA ARG A 270 16.89 -6.12 -10.93
C ARG A 270 17.35 -5.22 -12.09
N GLY A 271 17.24 -3.91 -11.90
CA GLY A 271 17.60 -2.89 -12.90
C GLY A 271 16.60 -2.74 -14.06
N ARG A 272 15.52 -3.52 -14.09
CA ARG A 272 14.45 -3.37 -15.10
C ARG A 272 13.32 -2.51 -14.54
N ARG A 273 12.98 -1.47 -15.28
CA ARG A 273 11.88 -0.53 -14.98
C ARG A 273 10.54 -1.08 -15.44
N TYR A 274 9.55 -1.04 -14.55
CA TYR A 274 8.15 -1.38 -14.77
C TYR A 274 7.30 -0.17 -14.37
N THR A 275 6.32 0.20 -15.19
CA THR A 275 5.43 1.34 -14.93
C THR A 275 3.98 0.92 -15.00
N ALA A 276 3.14 1.58 -14.21
CA ALA A 276 1.71 1.34 -14.11
C ALA A 276 0.98 2.68 -14.00
N PHE A 277 0.03 2.94 -14.89
CA PHE A 277 -0.79 4.14 -14.89
C PHE A 277 -2.26 3.76 -14.98
N ARG A 278 -3.05 4.17 -14.00
CA ARG A 278 -4.49 3.95 -13.95
C ARG A 278 -5.17 4.85 -14.97
N TYR A 279 -5.86 4.26 -15.94
CA TYR A 279 -6.54 4.98 -17.00
C TYR A 279 -7.97 4.49 -17.16
N THR A 280 -8.91 5.46 -17.24
CA THR A 280 -10.32 5.20 -17.57
C THR A 280 -10.49 5.39 -19.08
N GLN A 281 -10.81 4.32 -19.78
CA GLN A 281 -11.11 4.34 -21.20
C GLN A 281 -12.46 5.04 -21.47
N PRO A 282 -12.72 5.47 -22.73
CA PRO A 282 -13.99 6.11 -23.10
C PRO A 282 -15.25 5.26 -22.85
N ASP A 283 -15.10 3.93 -22.80
CA ASP A 283 -16.18 2.98 -22.48
C ASP A 283 -16.43 2.84 -20.96
N GLY A 284 -15.68 3.57 -20.13
CA GLY A 284 -15.74 3.52 -18.67
C GLY A 284 -14.87 2.42 -18.03
N ASN A 285 -14.19 1.59 -18.82
CA ASN A 285 -13.31 0.55 -18.28
C ASN A 285 -12.05 1.16 -17.69
N VAL A 286 -11.77 0.82 -16.43
CA VAL A 286 -10.58 1.29 -15.72
C VAL A 286 -9.56 0.17 -15.61
N ALA A 287 -8.34 0.40 -16.09
CA ALA A 287 -7.24 -0.54 -16.00
C ALA A 287 -5.90 0.18 -15.80
N TYR A 288 -4.86 -0.60 -15.47
CA TYR A 288 -3.49 -0.12 -15.43
C TYR A 288 -2.81 -0.37 -16.77
N TYR A 289 -2.09 0.63 -17.27
CA TYR A 289 -1.33 0.59 -18.50
C TYR A 289 0.12 0.99 -18.24
N SER A 290 1.03 0.41 -19.00
CA SER A 290 2.42 0.79 -19.03
C SER A 290 2.56 2.14 -19.73
N GLU A 291 3.72 2.77 -19.59
CA GLU A 291 4.02 4.07 -20.20
C GLU A 291 3.78 4.09 -21.72
N ASP A 292 4.00 2.97 -22.42
CA ASP A 292 3.76 2.85 -23.86
C ASP A 292 2.30 2.46 -24.21
N GLY A 293 1.41 2.45 -23.22
CA GLY A 293 -0.03 2.27 -23.39
C GLY A 293 -0.46 0.81 -23.51
N ARG A 294 0.36 -0.16 -23.07
CA ARG A 294 -0.06 -1.57 -23.02
C ARG A 294 -0.69 -1.90 -21.67
N PRO A 295 -1.83 -2.59 -21.61
CA PRO A 295 -2.42 -2.98 -20.34
C PRO A 295 -1.49 -3.91 -19.55
N LEU A 296 -1.32 -3.64 -18.25
CA LEU A 296 -0.45 -4.42 -17.34
C LEU A 296 -1.02 -5.80 -17.04
N ARG A 297 -2.36 -5.90 -17.01
CA ARG A 297 -3.01 -7.20 -16.99
C ARG A 297 -2.65 -7.91 -18.28
N LYS A 298 -1.66 -8.81 -18.19
CA LYS A 298 -1.35 -9.76 -19.26
C LYS A 298 -2.64 -10.44 -19.64
N SER A 299 -2.83 -10.73 -20.93
CA SER A 299 -4.02 -11.46 -21.37
C SER A 299 -4.24 -12.77 -20.60
N PHE A 300 -3.16 -13.35 -20.03
CA PHE A 300 -3.18 -14.60 -19.29
C PHE A 300 -2.27 -14.59 -18.05
N LEU A 301 -2.74 -15.16 -16.94
CA LEU A 301 -1.97 -15.61 -15.78
C LEU A 301 -1.21 -16.86 -16.19
N ARG A 302 0.06 -16.97 -15.79
CA ARG A 302 0.85 -18.20 -15.98
C ARG A 302 0.48 -19.29 -14.99
N THR A 303 0.12 -18.87 -13.77
CA THR A 303 -0.22 -19.75 -12.66
C THR A 303 -1.64 -19.43 -12.20
N PRO A 304 -2.63 -20.27 -12.54
CA PRO A 304 -4.03 -20.05 -12.18
C PRO A 304 -4.44 -20.65 -10.82
N VAL A 305 -3.50 -20.93 -9.92
CA VAL A 305 -3.76 -21.58 -8.63
C VAL A 305 -2.63 -21.27 -7.66
N ASP A 306 -2.93 -21.13 -6.36
CA ASP A 306 -1.91 -21.11 -5.32
C ASP A 306 -1.39 -22.53 -5.08
N PHE A 307 -0.10 -22.77 -5.26
CA PHE A 307 0.44 -24.13 -5.28
C PHE A 307 1.68 -24.27 -4.41
N THR A 308 1.95 -25.51 -3.96
CA THR A 308 3.13 -25.82 -3.14
C THR A 308 4.38 -26.04 -3.99
N ARG A 309 4.22 -26.80 -5.08
CA ARG A 309 5.27 -27.06 -6.08
C ARG A 309 4.66 -27.50 -7.41
N ILE A 310 5.42 -27.34 -8.49
CA ILE A 310 5.10 -27.97 -9.78
C ILE A 310 5.46 -29.46 -9.65
N SER A 311 4.47 -30.35 -9.64
CA SER A 311 4.70 -31.80 -9.52
C SER A 311 5.09 -32.42 -10.85
N SER A 312 4.66 -31.83 -11.98
CA SER A 312 5.06 -32.25 -13.31
C SER A 312 5.04 -31.08 -14.30
N ARG A 313 6.09 -30.95 -15.10
CA ARG A 313 6.19 -29.93 -16.16
C ARG A 313 5.61 -30.45 -17.47
N PHE A 314 5.37 -29.52 -18.41
CA PHE A 314 5.05 -29.87 -19.79
C PHE A 314 6.18 -30.70 -20.39
N SER A 315 5.83 -31.77 -21.09
CA SER A 315 6.80 -32.61 -21.79
C SER A 315 6.18 -33.25 -23.02
N VAL A 316 6.92 -33.23 -24.12
CA VAL A 316 6.55 -33.95 -25.35
C VAL A 316 6.67 -35.47 -25.20
N ALA A 317 7.44 -35.97 -24.22
CA ALA A 317 7.57 -37.39 -23.90
C ALA A 317 8.07 -37.58 -22.45
N ARG A 318 7.26 -38.20 -21.58
CA ARG A 318 7.67 -38.65 -20.24
C ARG A 318 7.13 -40.04 -19.92
N LEU A 319 7.80 -40.78 -19.05
CA LEU A 319 7.26 -42.05 -18.54
C LEU A 319 6.03 -41.75 -17.66
N HIS A 320 4.87 -42.33 -18.00
CA HIS A 320 3.63 -42.12 -17.27
C HIS A 320 3.61 -42.97 -15.99
N PRO A 321 3.57 -42.36 -14.79
CA PRO A 321 3.79 -43.08 -13.54
C PRO A 321 2.74 -44.16 -13.23
N VAL A 322 1.53 -44.03 -13.78
CA VAL A 322 0.45 -45.02 -13.59
C VAL A 322 0.38 -46.07 -14.69
N LEU A 323 0.81 -45.74 -15.91
CA LEU A 323 0.59 -46.60 -17.10
C LEU A 323 1.88 -47.28 -17.57
N GLY A 324 3.05 -46.88 -17.05
CA GLY A 324 4.36 -47.45 -17.40
C GLY A 324 4.81 -47.19 -18.84
N ARG A 325 4.19 -46.25 -19.57
CA ARG A 325 4.49 -45.96 -20.99
C ARG A 325 4.94 -44.52 -21.19
N MET A 326 5.78 -44.28 -22.19
CA MET A 326 6.15 -42.93 -22.61
C MET A 326 4.93 -42.21 -23.20
N ARG A 327 4.54 -41.09 -22.60
CA ARG A 327 3.39 -40.29 -23.00
C ARG A 327 3.72 -38.80 -22.86
N ALA A 328 3.23 -38.00 -23.81
CA ALA A 328 3.31 -36.55 -23.70
C ALA A 328 2.48 -36.07 -22.50
N HIS A 329 3.06 -35.17 -21.71
CA HIS A 329 2.35 -34.39 -20.70
C HIS A 329 2.07 -33.00 -21.27
N LYS A 330 0.86 -32.81 -21.77
CA LYS A 330 0.49 -31.63 -22.55
C LYS A 330 0.01 -30.44 -21.69
N GLY A 331 0.39 -30.44 -20.41
CA GLY A 331 0.08 -29.40 -19.44
C GLY A 331 1.12 -29.33 -18.33
N VAL A 332 0.83 -28.56 -17.29
CA VAL A 332 1.62 -28.44 -16.07
C VAL A 332 0.74 -28.87 -14.90
N ASP A 333 1.30 -29.73 -14.04
CA ASP A 333 0.63 -30.20 -12.84
C ASP A 333 1.11 -29.36 -11.64
N TYR A 334 0.18 -28.62 -11.04
CA TYR A 334 0.41 -27.82 -9.84
C TYR A 334 -0.12 -28.57 -8.62
N ALA A 335 0.78 -29.06 -7.78
CA ALA A 335 0.39 -29.75 -6.54
C ALA A 335 -0.11 -28.73 -5.50
N ALA A 336 -1.36 -28.90 -5.09
CA ALA A 336 -2.02 -28.04 -4.13
C ALA A 336 -3.03 -28.87 -3.31
N PRO A 337 -3.32 -28.49 -2.06
CA PRO A 337 -4.35 -29.15 -1.26
C PRO A 337 -5.70 -29.24 -2.00
N GLN A 338 -6.44 -30.31 -1.76
CA GLN A 338 -7.80 -30.42 -2.27
C GLN A 338 -8.66 -29.26 -1.74
N GLY A 339 -9.42 -28.62 -2.61
CA GLY A 339 -10.22 -27.45 -2.25
C GLY A 339 -9.54 -26.10 -2.46
N THR A 340 -8.26 -26.06 -2.86
CA THR A 340 -7.61 -24.79 -3.22
C THR A 340 -8.33 -24.11 -4.41
N PRO A 341 -8.62 -22.79 -4.36
CA PRO A 341 -9.27 -22.09 -5.46
C PRO A 341 -8.45 -22.14 -6.77
N ILE A 342 -9.15 -22.38 -7.87
CA ILE A 342 -8.61 -22.31 -9.24
C ILE A 342 -9.20 -21.08 -9.92
N TYR A 343 -8.34 -20.28 -10.53
CA TYR A 343 -8.69 -19.01 -11.17
C TYR A 343 -8.70 -19.14 -12.70
N ALA A 344 -9.59 -18.39 -13.38
CA ALA A 344 -9.50 -18.23 -14.82
C ALA A 344 -8.21 -17.50 -15.17
N ALA A 345 -7.37 -18.11 -16.02
CA ALA A 345 -6.10 -17.53 -16.42
C ALA A 345 -6.27 -16.23 -17.20
N GLY A 346 -7.37 -16.02 -17.91
CA GLY A 346 -7.64 -14.81 -18.69
C GLY A 346 -9.12 -14.54 -18.81
N ASP A 347 -9.48 -13.34 -19.26
CA ASP A 347 -10.85 -13.02 -19.65
C ASP A 347 -11.30 -13.98 -20.77
N GLY A 348 -12.52 -14.48 -20.71
CA GLY A 348 -12.99 -15.43 -21.72
C GLY A 348 -14.41 -15.92 -21.52
N VAL A 349 -14.77 -16.93 -22.30
CA VAL A 349 -16.07 -17.61 -22.27
C VAL A 349 -15.85 -19.08 -22.00
N VAL A 350 -16.58 -19.63 -21.04
CA VAL A 350 -16.57 -21.06 -20.73
C VAL A 350 -17.11 -21.84 -21.92
N GLN A 351 -16.26 -22.58 -22.62
CA GLN A 351 -16.67 -23.43 -23.75
C GLN A 351 -17.18 -24.79 -23.29
N PHE A 352 -16.61 -25.31 -22.20
CA PHE A 352 -16.98 -26.60 -21.63
C PHE A 352 -16.85 -26.55 -20.10
N LYS A 353 -17.79 -27.22 -19.45
CA LYS A 353 -17.79 -27.52 -18.02
C LYS A 353 -18.44 -28.89 -17.87
N GLY A 354 -17.74 -29.85 -17.28
CA GLY A 354 -18.29 -31.18 -17.05
C GLY A 354 -17.21 -32.22 -16.82
N TRP A 355 -17.58 -33.49 -16.98
CA TRP A 355 -16.64 -34.60 -16.92
C TRP A 355 -15.98 -34.82 -18.29
N GLU A 356 -14.66 -34.92 -18.33
CA GLU A 356 -13.87 -35.15 -19.54
C GLU A 356 -12.83 -36.25 -19.31
N ASN A 357 -13.25 -37.51 -19.47
CA ASN A 357 -12.38 -38.68 -19.49
C ASN A 357 -11.27 -38.65 -18.40
N GLY A 358 -10.01 -38.77 -18.81
CA GLY A 358 -8.86 -38.77 -17.90
C GLY A 358 -8.65 -37.46 -17.14
N TYR A 359 -9.23 -36.33 -17.56
CA TYR A 359 -9.17 -35.07 -16.82
C TYR A 359 -10.18 -35.04 -15.66
N GLY A 360 -11.16 -35.93 -15.60
CA GLY A 360 -12.21 -35.87 -14.57
C GLY A 360 -13.06 -34.61 -14.72
N ASN A 361 -13.32 -33.91 -13.62
CA ASN A 361 -14.00 -32.62 -13.68
C ASN A 361 -13.11 -31.58 -14.36
N PHE A 362 -13.64 -31.02 -15.43
CA PHE A 362 -12.88 -30.27 -16.42
C PHE A 362 -13.60 -29.00 -16.85
N VAL A 363 -12.83 -27.92 -17.02
CA VAL A 363 -13.28 -26.65 -17.57
C VAL A 363 -12.37 -26.27 -18.74
N LEU A 364 -12.99 -25.83 -19.85
CA LEU A 364 -12.29 -25.23 -20.99
C LEU A 364 -12.79 -23.79 -21.17
N ILE A 365 -11.88 -22.83 -21.16
CA ILE A 365 -12.18 -21.41 -21.39
C ILE A 365 -11.55 -20.98 -22.70
N ARG A 366 -12.36 -20.41 -23.61
CA ARG A 366 -11.87 -19.72 -24.80
C ARG A 366 -11.72 -18.24 -24.50
N HIS A 367 -10.54 -17.73 -24.79
CA HIS A 367 -10.21 -16.33 -24.53
C HIS A 367 -10.36 -15.48 -25.78
N ASN A 368 -9.91 -16.00 -26.93
CA ASN A 368 -10.08 -15.38 -28.23
C ASN A 368 -10.16 -16.46 -29.32
N LYS A 369 -9.99 -16.08 -30.60
CA LYS A 369 -10.06 -17.01 -31.73
C LYS A 369 -9.06 -18.17 -31.62
N ASP A 370 -7.87 -17.88 -31.12
CA ASP A 370 -6.71 -18.75 -31.24
C ASP A 370 -6.26 -19.31 -29.87
N VAL A 371 -6.69 -18.71 -28.75
CA VAL A 371 -6.22 -19.04 -27.40
C VAL A 371 -7.33 -19.61 -26.51
N SER A 372 -7.04 -20.74 -25.87
CA SER A 372 -7.87 -21.35 -24.82
C SER A 372 -7.04 -21.91 -23.68
N THR A 373 -7.64 -22.05 -22.51
CA THR A 373 -7.03 -22.69 -21.34
C THR A 373 -7.92 -23.78 -20.78
N ALA A 374 -7.28 -24.83 -20.26
CA ALA A 374 -7.94 -26.03 -19.78
C ALA A 374 -7.53 -26.34 -18.35
N TYR A 375 -8.50 -26.78 -17.53
CA TYR A 375 -8.35 -27.01 -16.10
C TYR A 375 -8.94 -28.37 -15.77
N GLY A 376 -8.09 -29.32 -15.36
CA GLY A 376 -8.48 -30.70 -15.05
C GLY A 376 -8.32 -31.08 -13.58
N HIS A 377 -8.80 -32.28 -13.27
CA HIS A 377 -8.77 -32.93 -11.96
C HIS A 377 -9.50 -32.16 -10.85
N MET A 378 -10.45 -31.30 -11.19
CA MET A 378 -11.13 -30.45 -10.20
C MET A 378 -11.97 -31.29 -9.22
N SER A 379 -12.07 -30.87 -7.96
CA SER A 379 -12.98 -31.52 -7.01
C SER A 379 -14.43 -31.12 -7.26
N ARG A 380 -14.63 -29.82 -7.49
CA ARG A 380 -15.94 -29.21 -7.80
C ARG A 380 -15.77 -27.90 -8.55
N PHE A 381 -16.83 -27.50 -9.26
CA PHE A 381 -16.95 -26.20 -9.90
C PHE A 381 -17.51 -25.16 -8.92
N VAL A 382 -17.34 -23.86 -9.21
CA VAL A 382 -18.14 -22.84 -8.52
C VAL A 382 -19.61 -22.94 -8.96
N SER A 383 -20.54 -22.68 -8.03
CA SER A 383 -21.98 -22.98 -8.20
C SER A 383 -22.61 -22.32 -9.43
N MET A 384 -22.20 -21.09 -9.75
CA MET A 384 -22.81 -20.33 -10.84
C MET A 384 -22.19 -20.62 -12.22
N LEU A 385 -21.02 -21.29 -12.28
CA LEU A 385 -20.28 -21.47 -13.54
C LEU A 385 -21.07 -22.31 -14.54
N ARG A 386 -21.28 -21.80 -15.75
CA ARG A 386 -21.99 -22.49 -16.84
C ARG A 386 -21.29 -22.35 -18.18
N LYS A 387 -21.53 -23.28 -19.10
CA LYS A 387 -21.12 -23.15 -20.50
C LYS A 387 -21.76 -21.87 -21.09
N GLY A 388 -20.98 -21.09 -21.81
CA GLY A 388 -21.38 -19.79 -22.37
C GLY A 388 -21.20 -18.60 -21.43
N GLU A 389 -20.88 -18.83 -20.16
CA GLU A 389 -20.66 -17.75 -19.19
C GLU A 389 -19.34 -17.01 -19.47
N ARG A 390 -19.38 -15.69 -19.33
CA ARG A 390 -18.19 -14.84 -19.36
C ARG A 390 -17.50 -14.88 -18.00
N VAL A 391 -16.21 -15.16 -18.01
CA VAL A 391 -15.36 -15.13 -16.82
C VAL A 391 -14.28 -14.08 -16.99
N ARG A 392 -13.93 -13.43 -15.88
CA ARG A 392 -12.81 -12.50 -15.83
C ARG A 392 -11.53 -13.21 -15.40
N GLN A 393 -10.39 -12.74 -15.86
CA GLN A 393 -9.09 -13.15 -15.35
C GLN A 393 -9.05 -13.02 -13.82
N GLY A 394 -8.57 -14.06 -13.14
CA GLY A 394 -8.52 -14.11 -11.67
C GLY A 394 -9.85 -14.48 -11.01
N GLN A 395 -10.94 -14.67 -11.77
CA GLN A 395 -12.20 -15.17 -11.22
C GLN A 395 -12.07 -16.64 -10.83
N VAL A 396 -12.54 -17.01 -9.64
CA VAL A 396 -12.58 -18.42 -9.21
C VAL A 396 -13.57 -19.19 -10.08
N ILE A 397 -13.10 -20.27 -10.72
CA ILE A 397 -13.90 -21.15 -11.59
C ILE A 397 -14.19 -22.51 -10.94
N GLY A 398 -13.40 -22.90 -9.94
CA GLY A 398 -13.64 -24.09 -9.14
C GLY A 398 -12.46 -24.37 -8.24
N TYR A 399 -12.29 -25.63 -7.86
CA TYR A 399 -11.38 -25.98 -6.78
C TYR A 399 -10.57 -27.23 -7.10
N VAL A 400 -9.31 -27.26 -6.65
CA VAL A 400 -8.37 -28.38 -6.82
C VAL A 400 -8.98 -29.67 -6.28
N GLY A 401 -8.71 -30.77 -6.97
CA GLY A 401 -9.15 -32.11 -6.57
C GLY A 401 -8.21 -33.18 -7.10
N MET A 402 -8.77 -34.37 -7.27
CA MET A 402 -8.07 -35.57 -7.70
C MET A 402 -9.02 -36.46 -8.53
N THR A 403 -9.93 -35.84 -9.29
CA THR A 403 -10.88 -36.57 -10.14
C THR A 403 -10.23 -37.03 -11.45
N GLY A 404 -10.77 -38.07 -12.10
CA GLY A 404 -10.17 -38.62 -13.31
C GLY A 404 -8.89 -39.42 -13.02
N LEU A 405 -7.91 -39.35 -13.93
CA LEU A 405 -6.63 -40.05 -13.81
C LEU A 405 -5.61 -39.19 -13.05
N ALA A 406 -5.74 -39.13 -11.72
CA ALA A 406 -4.85 -38.38 -10.85
C ALA A 406 -4.29 -39.27 -9.72
N THR A 407 -3.01 -39.11 -9.38
CA THR A 407 -2.35 -39.87 -8.29
C THR A 407 -2.32 -39.13 -6.94
N GLY A 408 -2.69 -37.86 -6.94
CA GLY A 408 -2.66 -36.97 -5.78
C GLY A 408 -3.46 -35.68 -6.07
N PRO A 409 -3.85 -34.89 -5.06
CA PRO A 409 -4.49 -33.59 -5.28
C PRO A 409 -3.59 -32.64 -6.08
N HIS A 410 -4.05 -32.21 -7.25
CA HIS A 410 -3.35 -31.24 -8.09
C HIS A 410 -4.29 -30.61 -9.13
N LEU A 411 -3.87 -29.48 -9.69
CA LEU A 411 -4.46 -28.93 -10.91
C LEU A 411 -3.62 -29.37 -12.11
N HIS A 412 -4.25 -30.02 -13.10
CA HIS A 412 -3.67 -30.13 -14.43
C HIS A 412 -4.10 -28.93 -15.28
N TYR A 413 -3.13 -28.12 -15.70
CA TYR A 413 -3.35 -26.88 -16.44
C TYR A 413 -2.74 -26.95 -17.85
N GLU A 414 -3.55 -26.64 -18.86
CA GLU A 414 -3.06 -26.50 -20.23
C GLU A 414 -3.27 -25.09 -20.77
N PHE A 415 -2.28 -24.60 -21.51
CA PHE A 415 -2.38 -23.42 -22.35
C PHE A 415 -2.39 -23.85 -23.81
N ARG A 416 -3.40 -23.43 -24.58
CA ARG A 416 -3.59 -23.87 -25.98
C ARG A 416 -3.58 -22.68 -26.92
N VAL A 417 -2.79 -22.79 -28.00
CA VAL A 417 -2.73 -21.85 -29.12
C VAL A 417 -3.07 -22.60 -30.40
N ASP A 418 -4.06 -22.12 -31.15
CA ASP A 418 -4.65 -22.77 -32.33
C ASP A 418 -5.08 -24.20 -32.04
N GLY A 419 -5.66 -24.41 -30.86
CA GLY A 419 -6.09 -25.73 -30.37
C GLY A 419 -4.95 -26.68 -29.95
N LYS A 420 -3.67 -26.29 -30.12
CA LYS A 420 -2.50 -27.10 -29.73
C LYS A 420 -1.97 -26.67 -28.38
N GLN A 421 -1.68 -27.63 -27.50
CA GLN A 421 -1.07 -27.36 -26.20
C GLN A 421 0.36 -26.82 -26.35
N ARG A 422 0.67 -25.80 -25.56
CA ARG A 422 1.99 -25.18 -25.42
C ARG A 422 2.36 -25.18 -23.95
N ASP A 423 3.65 -25.25 -23.67
CA ASP A 423 4.15 -25.17 -22.30
C ASP A 423 3.76 -23.81 -21.68
N PRO A 424 2.87 -23.76 -20.68
CA PRO A 424 2.44 -22.51 -20.07
C PRO A 424 3.58 -21.72 -19.40
N LEU A 425 4.65 -22.41 -18.99
CA LEU A 425 5.80 -21.80 -18.32
C LEU A 425 6.68 -21.01 -19.29
N THR A 426 6.75 -21.45 -20.56
CA THR A 426 7.68 -20.89 -21.56
C THR A 426 6.98 -20.24 -22.75
N VAL A 427 5.68 -20.49 -22.95
CA VAL A 427 4.94 -19.91 -24.06
C VAL A 427 5.00 -18.38 -24.03
N THR A 428 5.37 -17.81 -25.17
CA THR A 428 5.27 -16.37 -25.41
C THR A 428 3.80 -16.01 -25.47
N LEU A 429 3.28 -15.41 -24.40
CA LEU A 429 1.92 -14.90 -24.38
C LEU A 429 1.79 -13.79 -25.43
N PRO A 430 0.63 -13.66 -26.11
CA PRO A 430 0.40 -12.56 -27.04
C PRO A 430 0.74 -11.25 -26.35
N LYS A 431 1.59 -10.45 -26.99
CA LYS A 431 1.89 -9.11 -26.48
C LYS A 431 0.58 -8.35 -26.46
N THR A 432 0.21 -7.84 -25.28
CA THR A 432 -0.93 -6.93 -25.14
C THR A 432 -0.73 -5.78 -26.13
N VAL A 433 -1.73 -5.58 -27.00
CA VAL A 433 -1.70 -4.49 -27.98
C VAL A 433 -1.85 -3.18 -27.22
N ALA A 434 -1.01 -2.20 -27.57
CA ALA A 434 -1.12 -0.87 -26.99
C ALA A 434 -2.46 -0.22 -27.37
N LEU A 435 -2.87 0.79 -26.61
CA LEU A 435 -4.03 1.62 -26.95
C LEU A 435 -3.94 2.10 -28.41
N PRO A 436 -5.06 2.10 -29.18
CA PRO A 436 -5.11 2.65 -30.52
C PRO A 436 -4.64 4.11 -30.57
N GLY A 437 -4.07 4.57 -31.69
CA GLY A 437 -3.41 5.87 -31.81
C GLY A 437 -4.10 7.05 -31.10
N PRO A 438 -5.40 7.33 -31.35
CA PRO A 438 -6.12 8.41 -30.66
C PRO A 438 -6.20 8.22 -29.14
N GLN A 439 -6.45 6.99 -28.68
CA GLN A 439 -6.50 6.66 -27.25
C GLN A 439 -5.12 6.72 -26.60
N LEU A 440 -4.06 6.33 -27.32
CA LEU A 440 -2.69 6.44 -26.84
C LEU A 440 -2.25 7.90 -26.63
N VAL A 441 -2.65 8.81 -27.52
CA VAL A 441 -2.39 10.24 -27.35
C VAL A 441 -3.12 10.80 -26.13
N ALA A 442 -4.40 10.46 -25.96
CA ALA A 442 -5.17 10.86 -24.77
C ALA A 442 -4.56 10.29 -23.49
N PHE A 443 -4.17 9.02 -23.50
CA PHE A 443 -3.49 8.35 -22.41
C PHE A 443 -2.18 9.06 -22.05
N ARG A 444 -1.28 9.31 -23.02
CA ARG A 444 -0.01 10.00 -22.78
C ARG A 444 -0.19 11.38 -22.15
N ARG A 445 -1.19 12.15 -22.60
CA ARG A 445 -1.55 13.44 -21.99
C ARG A 445 -2.02 13.27 -20.55
N SER A 446 -2.81 12.23 -20.28
CA SER A 446 -3.35 11.99 -18.93
C SER A 446 -2.28 11.56 -17.91
N ILE A 447 -1.23 10.86 -18.33
CA ILE A 447 -0.19 10.34 -17.42
C ILE A 447 0.98 11.31 -17.20
N ALA A 448 1.15 12.32 -18.04
CA ALA A 448 2.29 13.25 -17.98
C ALA A 448 2.49 13.90 -16.60
N PRO A 449 1.44 14.39 -15.89
CA PRO A 449 1.61 14.94 -14.55
C PRO A 449 2.11 13.91 -13.53
N MET A 450 1.60 12.67 -13.62
CA MET A 450 1.96 11.59 -12.69
C MET A 450 3.39 11.10 -12.94
N LEU A 451 3.80 11.05 -14.21
CA LEU A 451 5.16 10.70 -14.59
C LEU A 451 6.16 11.72 -14.04
N ALA A 452 5.84 13.02 -14.14
CA ALA A 452 6.65 14.08 -13.52
C ALA A 452 6.72 13.95 -11.99
N GLN A 453 5.63 13.55 -11.32
CA GLN A 453 5.63 13.31 -9.87
C GLN A 453 6.54 12.13 -9.48
N ILE A 454 6.52 11.04 -10.25
CA ILE A 454 7.41 9.88 -10.06
C ILE A 454 8.87 10.29 -10.22
N GLU A 455 9.21 11.01 -11.29
CA GLU A 455 10.58 11.48 -11.53
C GLU A 455 11.08 12.42 -10.41
N GLN A 456 10.22 13.32 -9.93
CA GLN A 456 10.55 14.18 -8.80
C GLN A 456 10.82 13.38 -7.53
N ALA A 457 10.04 12.32 -7.27
CA ALA A 457 10.23 11.45 -6.11
C ALA A 457 11.62 10.80 -6.12
N HIS A 458 12.04 10.23 -7.26
CA HIS A 458 13.39 9.68 -7.40
C HIS A 458 14.49 10.73 -7.16
N SER A 459 14.31 11.94 -7.69
CA SER A 459 15.34 12.99 -7.58
C SER A 459 15.57 13.52 -6.16
N ARG A 460 14.54 13.48 -5.30
CA ARG A 460 14.65 13.93 -3.89
C ARG A 460 15.52 12.99 -3.07
N ASP A 461 15.37 11.68 -3.29
CA ASP A 461 16.15 10.68 -2.57
C ASP A 461 17.62 10.68 -2.98
N THR A 462 17.92 10.88 -4.27
CA THR A 462 19.32 10.99 -4.72
C THR A 462 20.04 12.18 -4.07
N ARG A 463 19.33 13.28 -3.81
CA ARG A 463 19.91 14.46 -3.13
C ARG A 463 20.06 14.26 -1.62
N LEU A 464 19.15 13.53 -0.99
CA LEU A 464 19.24 13.19 0.43
C LEU A 464 20.33 12.15 0.72
N ALA A 465 20.57 11.23 -0.23
CA ALA A 465 21.62 10.23 -0.15
C ALA A 465 23.03 10.82 -0.39
N SER A 466 23.17 11.86 -1.22
CA SER A 466 24.46 12.53 -1.48
C SER A 466 24.85 13.59 -0.44
N ALA A 467 23.92 13.95 0.45
CA ALA A 467 24.13 14.91 1.54
C ALA A 467 24.52 14.26 2.88
N LYS A 468 24.57 12.93 2.96
CA LYS A 468 25.14 12.15 4.07
C LYS A 468 26.54 11.69 3.72
#